data_AF-A0A1V9YI71-F1
#
_entry.id   AF-A0A1V9YI71-F1
#
_cell.length_a   1.000
_cell.length_b   1.000
_cell.length_c   1.000
_cell.angle_alpha   90.00
_cell.angle_beta   90.00
_cell.angle_gamma   90.00
#
_symmetry.space_group_name_H-M   'P 1'
#
loop_
_entity.id
_entity.type
_entity.pdbx_description
1 polymer ?
#
loop_
_entity_poly.entity_id
_entity_poly.type
_entity_poly.pdbx_seq_one_letter_code
_entity_poly.pdbx_strand_id
1 'polypeptide(L)' 'MADRPPSVLPPPQHLGSKSDFDDIEDLIDRNACAKVYYKLEDCLAEYDRNWSKCQDIVKALRACNDRAHPR' A
#
# COMPACT_ATOMS: atom_id res chain seq x y z
N MET A 1 37.06 -2.07 -39.62
CA MET A 1 37.31 -3.34 -38.91
C MET A 1 37.40 -3.01 -37.43
N ALA A 2 36.36 -3.33 -36.66
CA ALA A 2 36.38 -3.38 -35.20
C ALA A 2 35.33 -4.41 -34.79
N ASP A 3 35.80 -5.62 -34.54
CA ASP A 3 35.00 -6.77 -34.12
C ASP A 3 34.51 -6.52 -32.69
N ARG A 4 33.19 -6.42 -32.48
CA ARG A 4 32.59 -6.19 -31.17
C ARG A 4 32.35 -7.55 -30.52
N PRO A 5 32.91 -7.85 -29.34
CA PRO A 5 32.76 -9.16 -28.73
C PRO A 5 31.30 -9.43 -28.36
N PRO A 6 30.82 -10.69 -28.46
CA PRO A 6 29.45 -11.04 -28.11
C PRO A 6 29.27 -10.90 -26.60
N SER A 7 28.43 -9.96 -26.18
CA SER A 7 27.97 -9.89 -24.79
C SER A 7 27.13 -11.14 -24.51
N VAL A 8 27.67 -12.03 -23.68
CA VAL A 8 26.91 -13.12 -23.07
C VAL A 8 25.80 -12.47 -22.24
N LEU A 9 24.56 -12.60 -22.68
CA LEU A 9 23.40 -12.13 -21.93
C LEU A 9 23.34 -12.92 -20.60
N PRO A 10 23.31 -12.26 -19.43
CA PRO A 10 23.04 -12.96 -18.18
C PRO A 10 21.62 -13.57 -18.24
N PRO A 11 21.38 -14.69 -17.52
CA PRO A 11 20.05 -15.27 -17.42
C PRO A 11 19.04 -14.22 -16.94
N PRO A 12 17.79 -14.25 -17.40
CA PRO A 12 16.78 -13.27 -17.02
C PRO A 12 16.61 -13.29 -15.49
N GLN A 13 17.16 -12.27 -14.83
CA GLN A 13 17.06 -12.07 -13.38
C GLN A 13 15.65 -11.62 -12.95
N HIS A 14 14.78 -11.35 -13.92
CA HIS A 14 13.35 -11.14 -13.72
C HIS A 14 12.59 -12.44 -13.98
N LEU A 15 12.91 -13.49 -13.21
CA LEU A 15 11.90 -14.50 -12.90
C LEU A 15 10.85 -13.73 -12.11
N GLY A 16 9.79 -13.29 -12.80
CA GLY A 16 8.80 -12.35 -12.29
C GLY A 16 8.48 -12.71 -10.85
N SER A 17 8.69 -11.78 -9.92
CA SER A 17 8.16 -11.92 -8.58
C SER A 17 6.69 -12.28 -8.77
N LYS A 18 6.32 -13.53 -8.50
CA LYS A 18 4.94 -13.87 -8.16
C LYS A 18 4.70 -13.08 -6.88
N SER A 19 4.37 -11.81 -7.06
CA SER A 19 3.85 -11.06 -5.97
C SER A 19 2.45 -11.59 -5.79
N ASP A 20 2.17 -12.13 -4.62
CA ASP A 20 0.86 -12.57 -4.18
C ASP A 20 -0.09 -11.36 -4.01
N PHE A 21 -0.13 -10.48 -5.02
CA PHE A 21 -1.02 -9.33 -5.12
C PHE A 21 -2.46 -9.74 -5.48
N ASP A 22 -2.71 -11.02 -5.76
CA ASP A 22 -4.07 -11.52 -5.99
C ASP A 22 -4.93 -11.45 -4.70
N ASP A 23 -4.30 -11.35 -3.53
CA ASP A 23 -4.95 -11.30 -2.22
C ASP A 23 -4.94 -9.89 -1.58
N ILE A 24 -4.95 -8.81 -2.38
CA ILE A 24 -4.97 -7.44 -1.84
C ILE A 24 -6.20 -7.20 -0.95
N GLU A 25 -7.36 -7.71 -1.33
CA GLU A 25 -8.59 -7.61 -0.53
C GLU A 25 -8.43 -8.34 0.82
N ASP A 26 -7.89 -9.55 0.81
CA ASP A 26 -7.60 -10.33 2.01
C ASP A 26 -6.57 -9.65 2.92
N LEU A 27 -5.55 -8.98 2.36
CA LEU A 27 -4.59 -8.19 3.12
C LEU A 27 -5.23 -6.97 3.76
N ILE A 28 -6.16 -6.31 3.06
CA ILE A 28 -6.88 -5.15 3.59
C ILE A 28 -7.86 -5.59 4.69
N ASP A 29 -8.59 -6.68 4.50
CA ASP A 29 -9.49 -7.22 5.52
C ASP A 29 -8.74 -7.68 6.79
N ARG A 30 -7.51 -8.19 6.63
CA ARG A 30 -6.63 -8.50 7.78
C ARG A 30 -6.05 -7.28 8.47
N ASN A 31 -6.11 -6.10 7.85
CA ASN A 31 -5.72 -4.88 8.52
C ASN A 31 -6.78 -4.50 9.57
N ALA A 32 -6.42 -4.63 10.84
CA ALA A 32 -7.29 -4.35 11.98
C ALA A 32 -7.94 -2.95 11.96
N CYS A 33 -7.37 -2.02 11.21
CA CYS A 33 -7.85 -0.64 11.11
C CYS A 33 -8.51 -0.29 9.77
N ALA A 34 -8.71 -1.26 8.86
CA ALA A 34 -9.27 -1.05 7.52
C ALA A 34 -10.63 -0.35 7.55
N LYS A 35 -11.53 -0.73 8.46
CA LYS A 35 -12.84 -0.08 8.61
C LYS A 35 -12.74 1.42 8.94
N VAL A 36 -11.75 1.83 9.73
CA VAL A 36 -11.54 3.25 10.07
C VAL A 36 -10.87 3.98 8.90
N TYR A 37 -9.99 3.28 8.18
CA TYR A 37 -9.37 3.78 6.97
C TYR A 37 -10.40 4.06 5.86
N TYR A 38 -11.36 3.15 5.60
CA TYR A 38 -12.42 3.40 4.62
C TYR A 38 -13.31 4.60 4.98
N LYS A 39 -13.60 4.80 6.26
CA LYS A 39 -14.29 6.04 6.70
C LYS A 39 -13.49 7.30 6.41
N LEU A 40 -12.16 7.22 6.48
CA LEU A 40 -11.29 8.34 6.14
C LEU A 40 -11.36 8.60 4.63
N GLU A 41 -11.34 7.56 3.80
CA GLU A 41 -11.50 7.68 2.35
C GLU A 41 -12.84 8.34 1.97
N ASP A 42 -13.94 7.93 2.61
CA ASP A 42 -15.26 8.55 2.41
C ASP A 42 -15.25 10.04 2.76
N CYS A 43 -14.68 10.41 3.91
CA CYS A 43 -14.57 11.82 4.31
C CYS A 43 -13.67 12.63 3.38
N LEU A 44 -12.55 12.05 2.92
CA LEU A 44 -11.69 12.70 1.94
C LEU A 44 -12.42 12.87 0.60
N ALA A 45 -13.26 11.93 0.18
CA ALA A 45 -14.09 12.09 -1.01
C ALA A 45 -15.12 13.23 -0.85
N GLU A 46 -15.71 13.40 0.34
CA GLU A 46 -16.68 14.47 0.63
C GLU A 46 -16.05 15.87 0.65
N TYR A 47 -14.84 16.01 1.20
CA TYR A 47 -14.19 17.31 1.43
C TYR A 47 -13.06 17.63 0.44
N ASP A 48 -13.10 17.09 -0.78
CA ASP A 48 -12.07 17.32 -1.81
C ASP A 48 -10.64 17.06 -1.28
N ARG A 49 -10.49 15.92 -0.62
CA ARG A 49 -9.27 15.44 0.04
C ARG A 49 -8.74 16.37 1.13
N ASN A 50 -9.57 17.26 1.67
CA ASN A 50 -9.21 18.11 2.80
C ASN A 50 -9.22 17.33 4.12
N TRP A 51 -8.09 16.70 4.44
CA TRP A 51 -7.89 15.92 5.67
C TRP A 51 -8.13 16.72 6.96
N SER A 52 -8.04 18.06 6.91
CA SER A 52 -8.31 18.93 8.06
C SER A 52 -9.79 18.91 8.47
N LYS A 53 -10.71 18.55 7.56
CA LYS A 53 -12.12 18.31 7.86
C LYS A 53 -12.38 16.91 8.43
N CYS A 54 -11.45 15.99 8.25
CA CYS A 54 -11.55 14.58 8.66
C CYS A 54 -10.77 14.26 9.94
N GLN A 55 -10.43 15.28 10.75
CA GLN A 55 -9.54 15.13 11.90
C GLN A 55 -9.99 14.08 12.91
N ASP A 56 -11.29 13.96 13.15
CA ASP A 56 -11.80 12.99 14.12
C ASP A 56 -11.57 11.54 13.65
N ILE A 57 -11.69 11.30 12.34
CA ILE A 57 -11.41 9.99 11.74
C ILE A 57 -9.90 9.72 11.71
N VAL A 58 -9.09 10.74 11.42
CA VAL A 58 -7.62 10.65 11.48
C VAL A 58 -7.13 10.29 12.89
N LYS A 59 -7.71 10.91 13.93
CA LYS A 59 -7.41 10.57 15.34
C LYS A 59 -7.84 9.15 15.67
N ALA A 60 -9.01 8.72 15.21
CA ALA A 60 -9.49 7.35 15.41
C ALA A 60 -8.57 6.33 14.72
N LEU A 61 -8.12 6.63 13.49
CA LEU A 61 -7.20 5.78 12.73
C LEU A 61 -5.85 5.66 13.44
N ARG A 62 -5.30 6.78 13.91
CA ARG A 62 -4.06 6.78 14.73
C ARG A 62 -4.22 5.92 15.97
N ALA A 63 -5.29 6.12 16.75
CA ALA A 63 -5.53 5.35 17.96
C ALA A 63 -5.73 3.85 17.67
N CYS A 64 -6.32 3.50 16.52
CA CYS A 64 -6.41 2.11 16.08
C CYS A 64 -5.02 1.53 15.79
N ASN A 65 -4.21 2.24 15.00
CA ASN A 65 -2.85 1.81 14.64
C ASN A 65 -1.96 1.68 15.88
N ASP A 66 -2.06 2.59 16.85
CA ASP A 66 -1.27 2.52 18.09
C ASP A 66 -1.64 1.28 18.93
N ARG A 67 -2.90 0.82 18.87
CA ARG A 67 -3.35 -0.42 19.52
C ARG A 67 -2.96 -1.67 18.76
N ALA A 68 -3.04 -1.64 17.43
CA ALA A 68 -2.73 -2.77 16.56
C ALA A 68 -1.22 -3.01 16.42
N HIS A 69 -0.43 -1.94 16.52
CA HIS A 69 1.03 -1.94 16.38
C HIS A 69 1.66 -1.13 17.51
N PRO A 70 1.67 -1.67 18.75
CA PRO A 70 2.38 -1.05 19.85
C PRO A 70 3.86 -0.90 19.48
N ARG A 71 4.39 0.31 19.68
CA ARG A 71 5.77 0.70 19.37
C ARG A 71 6.78 -0.03 20.25
#